data_AF-A0A382FAI5-F1
#
_entry.id   AF-A0A382FAI5-F1
#
_cell.length_a   1.000
_cell.length_b   1.000
_cell.length_c   1.000
_cell.angle_alpha   90.00
_cell.angle_beta   90.00
_cell.angle_gamma   90.00
#
_symmetry.space_group_name_H-M   'P 1'
#
loop_
_entity.id
_entity.type
_entity.pdbx_description
1 polymer ?
#
loop_
_entity_poly.entity_id
_entity_poly.type
_entity_poly.pdbx_seq_one_letter_code
_entity_poly.pdbx_strand_id
1 'polypeptide(L)'
;MKINPFSLAALALVAGVWFGSEANAGTLFARGAKWSYYKGNDHPSDGDLEWTESNFDDSDWPSGASPIRYGDGNGGTVLRDMRNTYSTMFFRRTFTVARASQISALDLLVDYDDGFVVWINGERVLNVGGSADLSHDSFASISHESGNFET
;
A
#
# COMPACT_ATOMS: atom_id res chain seq x y z
N MET A 1 13.71 54.53 61.15
CA MET A 1 14.15 53.69 60.02
C MET A 1 13.12 52.58 59.87
N LYS A 2 12.29 52.63 58.81
CA LYS A 2 11.19 51.67 58.56
C LYS A 2 11.77 50.46 57.82
N ILE A 3 11.45 49.24 58.26
CA ILE A 3 11.78 48.00 57.55
C ILE A 3 10.45 47.29 57.26
N ASN A 4 10.19 47.00 55.98
CA ASN A 4 9.05 46.23 55.49
C ASN A 4 9.55 45.18 54.47
N PRO A 5 8.75 44.14 54.17
CA PRO A 5 9.17 42.74 54.33
C PRO A 5 9.58 42.06 53.00
N PHE A 6 10.31 40.96 53.08
CA PHE A 6 10.51 40.05 51.95
C PHE A 6 9.52 38.87 52.06
N SER A 7 8.54 38.83 51.16
CA SER A 7 7.77 37.61 50.87
C SER A 7 8.59 36.71 49.94
N LEU A 8 8.78 35.46 50.34
CA LEU A 8 9.32 34.42 49.48
C LEU A 8 8.18 33.85 48.62
N ALA A 9 8.21 34.07 47.30
CA ALA A 9 7.36 33.35 46.36
C ALA A 9 8.10 32.10 45.90
N ALA A 10 7.61 30.91 46.28
CA ALA A 10 8.10 29.66 45.73
C ALA A 10 7.49 29.44 44.34
N LEU A 11 8.35 29.45 43.31
CA LEU A 11 7.96 29.08 41.94
C LEU A 11 7.99 27.55 41.84
N ALA A 12 6.83 26.91 41.83
CA ALA A 12 6.73 25.49 41.52
C ALA A 12 6.82 25.30 40.00
N LEU A 13 7.98 24.84 39.52
CA LEU A 13 8.14 24.43 38.12
C LEU A 13 7.58 23.02 37.97
N VAL A 14 6.35 22.89 37.46
CA VAL A 14 5.82 21.59 37.03
C VAL A 14 6.44 21.28 35.67
N ALA A 15 7.55 20.54 35.66
CA ALA A 15 8.07 19.94 34.44
C ALA A 15 7.12 18.82 34.02
N GLY A 16 6.13 19.15 33.18
CA GLY A 16 5.34 18.13 32.49
C GLY A 16 6.26 17.33 31.57
N VAL A 17 6.49 16.06 31.88
CA VAL A 17 7.15 15.13 30.98
C VAL A 17 6.16 14.86 29.84
N TRP A 18 6.38 15.52 28.72
CA TRP A 18 5.67 15.23 27.48
C TRP A 18 6.21 13.90 26.93
N PHE A 19 5.49 12.81 27.18
CA PHE A 19 5.66 11.59 26.40
C PHE A 19 4.98 11.80 25.04
N GLY A 20 5.61 12.59 24.16
CA GLY A 20 5.25 12.56 22.75
C GLY A 20 5.69 11.22 22.18
N SER A 21 4.76 10.41 21.66
CA SER A 21 5.17 9.27 20.83
C SER A 21 5.67 9.84 19.50
N GLU A 22 6.98 9.72 19.25
CA GLU A 22 7.52 9.98 17.92
C GLU A 22 6.99 8.92 16.97
N ALA A 23 6.06 9.32 16.09
CA ALA A 23 5.66 8.49 14.96
C ALA A 23 6.84 8.43 13.98
N ASN A 24 7.51 7.29 13.91
CA ASN A 24 8.55 7.03 12.91
C ASN A 24 7.91 6.30 11.72
N ALA A 25 7.89 6.95 10.56
CA ALA A 25 7.43 6.34 9.31
C ALA A 25 8.56 5.50 8.70
N GLY A 26 8.28 4.23 8.42
CA GLY A 26 9.17 3.33 7.67
C GLY A 26 8.66 3.12 6.25
N THR A 27 9.57 3.05 5.28
CA THR A 27 9.22 2.66 3.90
C THR A 27 9.28 1.15 3.76
N LEU A 28 8.13 0.50 3.54
CA LEU A 28 8.07 -0.92 3.22
C LEU A 28 8.59 -1.19 1.80
N PHE A 29 8.08 -0.44 0.83
CA PHE A 29 8.43 -0.57 -0.58
C PHE A 29 8.70 0.80 -1.18
N ALA A 30 9.90 0.98 -1.72
CA ALA A 30 10.23 2.19 -2.46
C ALA A 30 9.54 2.20 -3.85
N ARG A 31 9.42 3.39 -4.44
CA ARG A 31 9.00 3.53 -5.85
C ARG A 31 9.97 2.77 -6.77
N GLY A 32 9.43 2.12 -7.79
CA GLY A 32 10.21 1.31 -8.74
C GLY A 32 10.66 -0.05 -8.19
N ALA A 33 10.27 -0.39 -6.96
CA ALA A 33 10.62 -1.69 -6.42
C ALA A 33 9.91 -2.83 -7.18
N LYS A 34 10.50 -4.02 -7.11
CA LYS A 34 9.98 -5.19 -7.85
C LYS A 34 8.74 -5.79 -7.19
N TRP A 35 7.83 -6.28 -8.00
CA TRP A 35 6.62 -7.01 -7.61
C TRP A 35 6.53 -8.30 -8.39
N SER A 36 6.11 -9.39 -7.74
CA SER A 36 5.60 -10.55 -8.45
C SER A 36 4.29 -10.15 -9.12
N TYR A 37 4.07 -10.56 -10.36
CA TYR A 37 2.85 -10.24 -11.07
C TYR A 37 2.31 -11.42 -11.85
N TYR A 38 0.99 -11.45 -11.99
CA TYR A 38 0.28 -12.46 -12.76
C TYR A 38 -0.70 -11.77 -13.70
N LYS A 39 -0.74 -12.22 -14.95
CA LYS A 39 -1.60 -11.67 -15.99
C LYS A 39 -2.95 -12.38 -15.91
N GLY A 40 -4.06 -11.65 -15.87
CA GLY A 40 -5.41 -12.22 -15.80
C GLY A 40 -5.90 -12.88 -17.09
N ASN A 41 -5.12 -13.80 -17.67
CA ASN A 41 -5.61 -14.71 -18.72
C ASN A 41 -6.44 -15.86 -18.10
N ASP A 42 -6.19 -16.10 -16.83
CA ASP A 42 -6.82 -17.04 -15.91
C ASP A 42 -6.71 -16.47 -14.49
N HIS A 43 -7.23 -17.22 -13.51
CA HIS A 43 -7.17 -16.82 -12.11
C HIS A 43 -5.96 -17.46 -11.42
N PRO A 44 -5.17 -16.72 -10.62
CA PRO A 44 -3.97 -17.24 -9.95
C PRO A 44 -4.21 -18.38 -8.93
N SER A 45 -5.47 -18.67 -8.62
CA SER A 45 -5.90 -19.64 -7.62
C SER A 45 -7.31 -20.13 -7.95
N ASP A 46 -7.54 -20.45 -9.23
CA ASP A 46 -8.76 -21.11 -9.73
C ASP A 46 -10.11 -20.44 -9.36
N GLY A 47 -10.11 -19.12 -9.14
CA GLY A 47 -11.29 -18.31 -8.80
C GLY A 47 -11.46 -18.04 -7.31
N ASP A 48 -10.66 -18.67 -6.45
CA ASP A 48 -10.67 -18.44 -5.00
C ASP A 48 -9.69 -17.35 -4.59
N LEU A 49 -9.75 -16.90 -3.34
CA LEU A 49 -8.87 -15.85 -2.81
C LEU A 49 -7.55 -16.36 -2.21
N GLU A 50 -7.17 -17.63 -2.44
CA GLU A 50 -5.93 -18.20 -1.89
C GLU A 50 -4.69 -17.40 -2.32
N TRP A 51 -4.68 -16.82 -3.53
CA TRP A 51 -3.60 -15.93 -3.97
C TRP A 51 -3.42 -14.68 -3.11
N THR A 52 -4.34 -14.34 -2.22
CA THR A 52 -4.25 -13.18 -1.31
C THR A 52 -3.65 -13.55 0.05
N GLU A 53 -3.49 -14.85 0.33
CA GLU A 53 -2.97 -15.36 1.58
C GLU A 53 -1.46 -15.17 1.69
N SER A 54 -0.98 -15.06 2.93
CA SER A 54 0.44 -14.79 3.22
C SER A 54 1.38 -15.94 2.85
N ASN A 55 0.85 -17.17 2.81
CA ASN A 55 1.59 -18.41 2.52
C ASN A 55 1.39 -18.92 1.09
N PHE A 56 0.67 -18.20 0.23
CA PHE A 56 0.51 -18.58 -1.17
C PHE A 56 1.84 -18.51 -1.92
N ASP A 57 2.14 -19.60 -2.62
CA ASP A 57 3.36 -19.76 -3.41
C ASP A 57 3.23 -19.05 -4.76
N ASP A 58 3.90 -17.90 -4.87
CA ASP A 58 3.98 -17.12 -6.11
C ASP A 58 5.33 -17.31 -6.83
N SER A 59 6.08 -18.39 -6.54
CA SER A 59 7.42 -18.59 -7.10
C SER A 59 7.45 -18.75 -8.62
N ASP A 60 6.35 -19.20 -9.23
CA ASP A 60 6.19 -19.28 -10.68
C ASP A 60 5.75 -17.96 -11.34
N TRP A 61 5.43 -16.93 -10.54
CA TRP A 61 5.05 -15.64 -11.07
C TRP A 61 6.29 -14.89 -11.58
N PRO A 62 6.22 -14.27 -12.76
CA PRO A 62 7.27 -13.35 -13.18
C PRO A 62 7.36 -12.16 -12.21
N SER A 63 8.55 -11.59 -12.09
CA SER A 63 8.82 -10.41 -11.26
C SER A 63 9.34 -9.25 -12.09
N GLY A 64 8.83 -8.05 -11.82
CA GLY A 64 9.12 -6.84 -12.58
C GLY A 64 9.17 -5.60 -11.71
N ALA A 65 9.99 -4.61 -12.09
CA ALA A 65 9.99 -3.29 -11.46
C ALA A 65 8.69 -2.54 -11.77
N SER A 66 8.11 -1.85 -10.79
CA SER A 66 7.00 -0.93 -11.04
C SER A 66 7.46 0.34 -11.79
N PRO A 67 6.58 1.02 -12.56
CA PRO A 67 5.23 0.60 -12.90
C PRO A 67 5.23 -0.66 -13.78
N ILE A 68 4.24 -1.53 -13.60
CA ILE A 68 3.99 -2.64 -14.53
C ILE A 68 2.86 -2.16 -15.41
N ARG A 69 3.13 -1.94 -16.71
CA ARG A 69 2.28 -1.10 -17.55
C ARG A 69 2.09 -1.67 -18.95
N TYR A 70 0.95 -1.33 -19.56
CA TYR A 70 0.71 -1.45 -20.98
C TYR A 70 0.58 -0.05 -21.60
N GLY A 71 1.00 0.12 -22.86
CA GLY A 71 0.83 1.38 -23.59
C GLY A 71 1.84 2.46 -23.21
N ASP A 72 1.33 3.65 -22.90
CA ASP A 72 2.12 4.86 -22.69
C ASP A 72 2.86 4.85 -21.34
N GLY A 73 3.69 5.87 -21.11
CA GLY A 73 4.54 6.00 -19.91
C GLY A 73 5.98 5.50 -20.09
N ASN A 74 6.77 5.61 -19.02
CA ASN A 74 8.22 5.36 -19.05
C ASN A 74 8.67 4.48 -17.87
N GLY A 75 9.77 3.77 -18.07
CA GLY A 75 10.36 2.90 -17.05
C GLY A 75 9.51 1.66 -16.74
N GLY A 76 9.92 0.95 -15.68
CA GLY A 76 9.23 -0.21 -15.15
C GLY A 76 9.23 -1.42 -16.10
N THR A 77 8.19 -2.24 -15.97
CA THR A 77 8.00 -3.48 -16.74
C THR A 77 6.91 -3.26 -17.78
N VAL A 78 7.26 -3.41 -19.06
CA VAL A 78 6.34 -3.18 -20.18
C VAL A 78 5.67 -4.50 -20.57
N LEU A 79 4.35 -4.55 -20.40
CA LEU A 79 3.48 -5.58 -20.93
C LEU A 79 3.19 -5.25 -22.40
N ARG A 80 3.52 -6.17 -23.32
CA ARG A 80 3.32 -5.97 -24.78
C ARG A 80 2.08 -6.66 -25.32
N ASP A 81 1.44 -7.48 -24.51
CA ASP A 81 0.42 -8.43 -24.90
C ASP A 81 -0.92 -8.22 -24.19
N MET A 82 -1.10 -7.15 -23.41
CA MET A 82 -2.33 -6.93 -22.63
C MET A 82 -3.55 -6.65 -23.51
N ARG A 83 -3.41 -5.79 -24.53
CA ARG A 83 -4.55 -5.37 -25.34
C ARG A 83 -5.24 -6.54 -26.03
N ASN A 84 -6.54 -6.66 -25.75
CA ASN A 84 -7.42 -7.73 -26.21
C ASN A 84 -7.06 -9.14 -25.71
N THR A 85 -6.24 -9.26 -24.66
CA THR A 85 -5.85 -10.56 -24.08
C THR A 85 -6.31 -10.69 -22.64
N TYR A 86 -6.05 -9.69 -21.80
CA TYR A 86 -6.47 -9.68 -20.39
C TYR A 86 -6.77 -8.25 -19.93
N SER A 87 -7.69 -8.10 -18.98
CA SER A 87 -8.12 -6.82 -18.40
C SER A 87 -7.60 -6.59 -16.98
N THR A 88 -7.25 -7.67 -16.26
CA THR A 88 -6.78 -7.60 -14.87
C THR A 88 -5.32 -8.02 -14.75
N MET A 89 -4.66 -7.44 -13.76
CA MET A 89 -3.34 -7.84 -13.30
C MET A 89 -3.39 -8.10 -11.80
N PHE A 90 -2.74 -9.17 -11.36
CA PHE A 90 -2.54 -9.46 -9.95
C PHE A 90 -1.10 -9.12 -9.57
N PHE A 91 -0.91 -8.54 -8.40
CA PHE A 91 0.40 -8.15 -7.89
C PHE A 91 0.59 -8.71 -6.49
N ARG A 92 1.76 -9.29 -6.21
CA ARG A 92 2.10 -9.83 -4.91
C ARG A 92 3.46 -9.34 -4.44
N ARG A 93 3.51 -9.09 -3.12
CA ARG A 93 4.75 -8.80 -2.41
C ARG A 93 4.59 -9.05 -0.92
N THR A 94 5.61 -9.66 -0.33
CA THR A 94 5.67 -9.92 1.11
C THR A 94 6.56 -8.90 1.81
N PHE A 95 6.22 -8.58 3.06
CA PHE A 95 7.06 -7.81 3.97
C PHE A 95 6.92 -8.36 5.39
N THR A 96 7.90 -8.07 6.24
CA THR A 96 7.89 -8.51 7.64
C THR A 96 7.82 -7.30 8.55
N VAL A 97 6.92 -7.36 9.52
CA VAL A 97 6.79 -6.34 10.57
C VAL A 97 7.16 -6.97 11.90
N ALA A 98 8.27 -6.54 12.50
CA ALA A 98 8.78 -7.13 13.73
C ALA A 98 7.84 -6.93 14.94
N ARG A 99 7.08 -5.82 14.97
CA ARG A 99 6.12 -5.51 16.03
C ARG A 99 4.85 -4.90 15.44
N ALA A 100 3.99 -5.75 14.87
CA ALA A 100 2.74 -5.30 14.24
C ALA A 100 1.86 -4.48 15.21
N SER A 101 1.87 -4.80 16.51
CA SER A 101 1.14 -4.05 17.54
C SER A 101 1.61 -2.60 17.75
N GLN A 102 2.78 -2.22 17.21
CA GLN A 102 3.29 -0.85 17.25
C GLN A 102 2.97 -0.06 15.98
N ILE A 103 2.37 -0.70 14.96
CA ILE A 103 1.97 -0.03 13.73
C ILE A 103 0.57 0.54 13.93
N SER A 104 0.46 1.87 13.83
CA SER A 104 -0.82 2.59 13.97
C SER A 104 -1.52 2.80 12.64
N ALA A 105 -0.78 2.80 11.52
CA ALA A 105 -1.31 3.05 10.18
C ALA A 105 -0.39 2.43 9.11
N LEU A 106 -0.98 2.18 7.94
CA LEU A 106 -0.28 1.86 6.70
C LEU A 106 -0.76 2.84 5.63
N ASP A 107 0.16 3.53 4.99
CA ASP A 107 -0.13 4.44 3.90
C ASP A 107 0.25 3.78 2.57
N LEU A 108 -0.68 3.75 1.62
CA LEU A 108 -0.43 3.35 0.25
C LEU A 108 -0.36 4.60 -0.61
N LEU A 109 0.77 4.82 -1.26
CA LEU A 109 0.92 5.84 -2.29
C LEU A 109 0.97 5.16 -3.66
N VAL A 110 -0.03 5.39 -4.51
CA VAL A 110 -0.26 4.63 -5.74
C VAL A 110 -0.61 5.55 -6.92
N ASP A 111 -0.17 5.16 -8.12
CA ASP A 111 -0.53 5.75 -9.41
C ASP A 111 -1.08 4.60 -10.28
N TYR A 112 -2.34 4.70 -10.72
CA TYR A 112 -3.12 3.57 -11.20
C TYR A 112 -4.09 3.95 -12.33
N ASP A 113 -4.54 2.93 -13.06
CA ASP A 113 -5.45 3.05 -14.20
C ASP A 113 -6.11 1.68 -14.45
N ASP A 114 -7.44 1.51 -14.40
CA ASP A 114 -8.49 2.44 -13.98
C ASP A 114 -8.87 2.28 -12.49
N GLY A 115 -8.62 1.11 -11.90
CA GLY A 115 -9.05 0.77 -10.55
C GLY A 115 -8.27 -0.40 -9.97
N PHE A 116 -8.31 -0.54 -8.65
CA PHE A 116 -7.57 -1.59 -7.95
C PHE A 116 -8.25 -1.99 -6.63
N VAL A 117 -7.87 -3.16 -6.14
CA VAL A 117 -8.29 -3.69 -4.84
C VAL A 117 -7.06 -4.20 -4.12
N VAL A 118 -6.98 -3.95 -2.81
CA VAL A 118 -5.84 -4.34 -1.97
C VAL A 118 -6.29 -5.35 -0.94
N TRP A 119 -5.50 -6.40 -0.80
CA TRP A 119 -5.61 -7.39 0.26
C TRP A 119 -4.32 -7.41 1.08
N ILE A 120 -4.47 -7.65 2.38
CA ILE A 120 -3.37 -7.92 3.30
C ILE A 120 -3.72 -9.18 4.07
N ASN A 121 -2.94 -10.26 3.88
CA ASN A 121 -3.12 -11.55 4.55
C ASN A 121 -4.57 -12.08 4.44
N GLY A 122 -5.10 -12.18 3.21
CA GLY A 122 -6.46 -12.67 2.98
C GLY A 122 -7.57 -11.62 3.15
N GLU A 123 -7.34 -10.55 3.91
CA GLU A 123 -8.35 -9.53 4.20
C GLU A 123 -8.33 -8.41 3.16
N ARG A 124 -9.48 -8.12 2.56
CA ARG A 124 -9.63 -6.95 1.67
C ARG A 124 -9.66 -5.67 2.49
N VAL A 125 -8.66 -4.80 2.30
CA VAL A 125 -8.48 -3.56 3.07
C VAL A 125 -8.85 -2.29 2.31
N LEU A 126 -8.84 -2.33 0.97
CA LEU A 126 -9.16 -1.18 0.12
C LEU A 126 -9.77 -1.64 -1.20
N ASN A 127 -10.76 -0.92 -1.70
CA ASN A 127 -11.31 -1.07 -3.05
C ASN A 127 -11.53 0.31 -3.65
N VAL A 128 -10.77 0.64 -4.69
CA VAL A 128 -10.90 1.88 -5.46
C VAL A 128 -11.26 1.47 -6.88
N GLY A 129 -12.55 1.53 -7.22
CA GLY A 129 -13.00 1.24 -8.57
C GLY A 129 -12.89 -0.21 -9.02
N GLY A 130 -12.65 -1.17 -8.12
CA GLY A 130 -12.76 -2.59 -8.44
C GLY A 130 -14.20 -2.98 -8.80
N SER A 131 -14.35 -4.00 -9.64
CA SER A 131 -15.66 -4.59 -9.98
C SER A 131 -16.35 -5.14 -8.72
N ALA A 132 -17.69 -5.21 -8.77
CA ALA A 132 -18.46 -5.93 -7.74
C ALA A 132 -18.18 -7.44 -7.78
N ASP A 133 -17.90 -7.96 -8.97
CA ASP A 133 -17.43 -9.31 -9.23
C ASP A 133 -15.95 -9.25 -9.63
N LEU A 134 -15.06 -9.65 -8.71
CA LEU A 134 -13.60 -9.53 -8.85
C LEU A 134 -13.00 -10.72 -9.62
N SER A 135 -13.64 -11.12 -10.72
CA SER A 135 -13.08 -12.09 -11.65
C SER A 135 -11.82 -11.55 -12.34
N HIS A 136 -10.94 -12.45 -12.75
CA HIS A 136 -9.70 -12.18 -13.49
C HIS A 136 -9.91 -11.44 -14.83
N ASP A 137 -11.11 -11.48 -15.39
CA ASP A 137 -11.48 -10.82 -16.65
C ASP A 137 -12.43 -9.63 -16.44
N SER A 138 -12.65 -9.22 -15.19
CA SER A 138 -13.46 -8.05 -14.88
C SER A 138 -12.78 -6.75 -15.32
N PHE A 139 -13.58 -5.69 -15.44
CA PHE A 139 -13.10 -4.33 -15.68
C PHE A 139 -13.36 -3.46 -14.46
N ALA A 140 -12.58 -2.40 -14.31
CA ALA A 140 -12.83 -1.40 -13.28
C ALA A 140 -14.25 -0.80 -13.43
N SER A 141 -14.85 -0.43 -12.30
CA SER A 141 -16.16 0.21 -12.23
C SER A 141 -16.12 1.73 -12.40
N ILE A 142 -14.93 2.30 -12.48
CA ILE A 142 -14.67 3.73 -12.71
C ILE A 142 -13.70 3.89 -13.88
N SER A 143 -13.55 5.14 -14.34
CA SER A 143 -12.46 5.51 -15.24
C SER A 143 -11.49 6.42 -14.49
N HIS A 144 -10.20 6.09 -14.55
CA HIS A 144 -9.12 6.82 -13.90
C HIS A 144 -7.84 6.65 -14.70
N GLU A 145 -7.17 7.75 -15.04
CA GLU A 145 -5.92 7.68 -15.80
C GLU A 145 -4.72 7.77 -14.87
N SER A 146 -3.68 7.00 -15.19
CA SER A 146 -2.38 7.14 -14.50
C SER A 146 -1.72 8.49 -14.80
N GLY A 147 -0.86 8.96 -13.89
CA GLY A 147 -0.03 10.15 -14.09
C GLY A 147 0.35 10.89 -12.81
N ASN A 148 -0.33 10.63 -11.70
CA ASN A 148 0.00 11.19 -10.39
C ASN A 148 -0.12 10.13 -9.30
N PHE A 149 0.74 10.26 -8.29
CA PHE A 149 0.66 9.43 -7.09
C PHE A 149 -0.35 10.00 -6.10
N GLU A 150 -1.17 9.11 -5.54
CA GLU A 150 -2.31 9.43 -4.67
C GLU A 150 -2.31 8.51 -3.44
N THR A 151 -2.91 9.00 -2.34
CA THR A 151 -3.05 8.29 -1.05
C THR A 151 -4.49 8.01 -0.73
#